data_AF-A0A847Y9S6-F1
#
_entry.id   AF-A0A847Y9S6-F1
#
_cell.length_a   1.000
_cell.length_b   1.000
_cell.length_c   1.000
_cell.angle_alpha   90.00
_cell.angle_beta   90.00
_cell.angle_gamma   90.00
#
_symmetry.space_group_name_H-M   'P 1'
#
loop_
_entity.id
_entity.type
_entity.pdbx_description
1 polymer ?
#
loop_
_entity_poly.entity_id
_entity_poly.type
_entity_poly.pdbx_seq_one_letter_code
_entity_poly.pdbx_strand_id
1 'polypeptide(L)' 'AARFDLPYLLLQGGADKLSAASGARDFHDRSPSPDKTLRIYPGLYHEVISEPERDAILAEVIKWLEARGTPQSRNDR' A
#
# COMPACT_ATOMS: atom_id res chain seq x y z
N ALA A 1 -9.85 18.55 -6.70
CA ALA A 1 -8.89 17.73 -5.92
C ALA A 1 -7.56 17.72 -6.67
N ALA A 2 -6.42 17.77 -5.97
CA ALA A 2 -5.11 17.62 -6.60
C ALA A 2 -4.99 16.23 -7.26
N ARG A 3 -4.36 16.16 -8.43
CA ARG A 3 -4.13 14.93 -9.18
C ARG A 3 -3.02 14.13 -8.50
N PHE A 4 -3.26 12.86 -8.17
CA PHE A 4 -2.23 11.95 -7.66
C PHE A 4 -1.92 10.89 -8.73
N ASP A 5 -0.86 11.12 -9.50
CA ASP A 5 -0.44 10.29 -10.65
C ASP A 5 0.89 9.55 -10.43
N LEU A 6 1.48 9.64 -9.24
CA LEU A 6 2.65 8.84 -8.86
C LEU A 6 2.29 7.37 -8.65
N PRO A 7 3.24 6.44 -8.84
CA PRO A 7 3.05 5.05 -8.43
C PRO A 7 2.76 4.92 -6.94
N TYR A 8 1.83 4.05 -6.55
CA TYR A 8 1.57 3.79 -5.12
C TYR A 8 1.05 2.39 -4.82
N LEU A 9 1.35 1.95 -3.59
CA LEU A 9 0.74 0.83 -2.91
C LEU A 9 -0.11 1.38 -1.76
N LEU A 10 -1.42 1.15 -1.82
CA LEU A 10 -2.37 1.53 -0.78
C LEU A 10 -2.78 0.29 0.01
N LEU A 11 -2.50 0.29 1.32
CA LEU A 11 -2.83 -0.77 2.26
C LEU A 11 -3.93 -0.30 3.20
N GLN A 12 -4.98 -1.10 3.37
CA GLN A 12 -6.13 -0.73 4.20
C GLN A 12 -6.65 -1.94 4.98
N GLY A 13 -6.88 -1.77 6.29
CA GLY A 13 -7.61 -2.74 7.09
C GLY A 13 -9.10 -2.75 6.73
N GLY A 14 -9.66 -3.94 6.53
CA GLY A 14 -11.07 -4.11 6.18
C GLY A 14 -12.04 -3.90 7.35
N ALA A 15 -11.55 -4.01 8.58
CA ALA A 15 -12.30 -3.74 9.81
C ALA A 15 -11.89 -2.42 10.50
N ASP A 16 -11.14 -1.57 9.79
CA ASP A 16 -10.74 -0.26 10.27
C ASP A 16 -11.96 0.61 10.62
N LYS A 17 -11.96 1.13 11.85
CA LYS A 17 -13.02 1.98 12.42
C LYS A 17 -12.70 3.47 12.38
N LEU A 18 -11.47 3.83 12.01
CA LEU A 18 -10.98 5.19 11.91
C LEU A 18 -11.00 5.68 10.45
N SER A 19 -10.61 4.80 9.51
CA SER A 19 -10.66 5.05 8.06
C SER A 19 -11.43 3.94 7.35
N ALA A 20 -12.55 4.29 6.73
CA ALA A 20 -13.37 3.31 6.03
C ALA A 20 -12.71 2.82 4.73
N ALA A 21 -12.76 1.51 4.49
CA ALA A 21 -12.21 0.91 3.27
C ALA A 21 -12.86 1.42 1.97
N SER A 22 -14.07 1.99 2.01
CA SER A 22 -14.68 2.67 0.88
C SER A 22 -13.88 3.89 0.43
N GLY A 23 -13.31 4.67 1.36
CA GLY A 23 -12.46 5.81 1.02
C GLY A 23 -11.20 5.41 0.26
N ALA A 24 -10.58 4.29 0.64
CA ALA A 24 -9.43 3.73 -0.08
C ALA A 24 -9.80 3.27 -1.50
N ARG A 25 -10.97 2.65 -1.68
CA ARG A 25 -11.50 2.27 -3.01
C ARG A 25 -11.76 3.52 -3.86
N ASP A 26 -12.46 4.51 -3.31
CA ASP A 26 -12.78 5.75 -4.02
C ASP A 26 -11.53 6.53 -4.42
N PHE A 27 -10.50 6.56 -3.58
CA PHE A 27 -9.20 7.14 -3.93
C PHE A 27 -8.55 6.35 -5.07
N HIS A 28 -8.50 5.02 -4.95
CA HIS A 28 -7.87 4.16 -5.94
C HIS A 28 -8.52 4.29 -7.32
N ASP A 29 -9.85 4.27 -7.37
CA ASP A 29 -10.62 4.31 -8.62
C ASP A 29 -10.49 5.66 -9.33
N ARG A 30 -10.44 6.76 -8.56
CA ARG A 30 -10.30 8.13 -9.11
C ARG A 30 -8.86 8.51 -9.45
N SER A 31 -7.85 7.84 -8.88
CA SER A 31 -6.46 8.17 -9.17
C SER A 31 -6.11 7.87 -10.65
N PRO A 32 -5.50 8.81 -11.38
CA PRO A 32 -5.03 8.59 -12.74
C PRO A 32 -3.64 7.93 -12.80
N SER A 33 -3.09 7.48 -11.67
CA SER A 33 -1.80 6.78 -11.68
C SER A 33 -1.91 5.50 -12.53
N PRO A 34 -1.00 5.30 -13.50
CA PRO A 34 -0.98 4.07 -14.30
C PRO A 34 -0.44 2.88 -13.52
N ASP A 35 0.23 3.12 -12.39
CA ASP A 35 0.87 2.11 -11.56
C ASP A 35 0.36 2.23 -10.11
N LYS A 36 -0.82 1.68 -9.89
CA LYS A 36 -1.51 1.72 -8.60
C LYS A 36 -1.88 0.32 -8.16
N THR A 37 -1.72 0.06 -6.87
CA THR A 37 -2.11 -1.21 -6.24
C THR A 37 -2.89 -0.92 -4.97
N LEU A 38 -4.05 -1.54 -4.81
CA LEU A 38 -4.84 -1.50 -3.58
C LEU A 38 -4.89 -2.89 -2.94
N ARG A 39 -4.61 -2.95 -1.64
CA ARG A 39 -4.82 -4.11 -0.78
C ARG A 39 -5.76 -3.76 0.36
N ILE A 40 -6.82 -4.55 0.49
CA ILE A 40 -7.74 -4.50 1.61
C ILE A 40 -7.61 -5.83 2.34
N TYR A 41 -7.20 -5.79 3.60
CA TYR A 41 -6.99 -6.98 4.43
C TYR A 41 -8.24 -7.20 5.31
N PRO A 42 -9.10 -8.20 5.00
CA PRO A 42 -10.32 -8.44 5.75
C PRO A 42 -9.99 -8.71 7.23
N GLY A 43 -10.74 -8.08 8.14
CA GLY A 43 -10.58 -8.29 9.59
C GLY A 43 -9.49 -7.45 10.25
N LEU A 44 -8.53 -6.89 9.50
CA LEU A 44 -7.48 -6.03 10.07
C LEU A 44 -8.00 -4.62 10.36
N TYR A 45 -7.46 -4.00 11.40
CA TYR A 45 -7.78 -2.63 11.81
C TYR A 45 -6.86 -1.60 11.14
N HIS A 46 -6.73 -0.42 11.75
CA HIS A 46 -6.12 0.75 11.15
C HIS A 46 -4.62 0.57 10.85
N GLU A 47 -3.87 0.02 11.79
CA GLU A 47 -2.42 -0.16 11.65
C GLU A 47 -2.08 -1.55 11.14
N VAL A 48 -2.28 -1.79 9.83
CA VAL A 48 -2.05 -3.13 9.23
C VAL A 48 -0.63 -3.67 9.42
N ILE A 49 0.36 -2.80 9.66
CA ILE A 49 1.75 -3.18 9.96
C ILE A 49 2.00 -3.49 11.45
N SER A 50 1.01 -3.29 12.31
CA SER A 50 1.02 -3.65 13.73
C SER A 50 0.22 -4.92 14.03
N GLU A 51 -0.42 -5.51 13.00
CA GLU A 51 -1.23 -6.73 13.09
C GLU A 51 -0.36 -8.01 13.05
N PRO A 52 -0.88 -9.19 13.46
CA PRO A 52 -0.14 -10.46 13.42
C PRO A 52 0.44 -10.80 12.03
N GLU A 53 -0.22 -10.35 10.96
CA GLU A 53 0.17 -10.54 9.56
C GLU A 53 1.30 -9.59 9.10
N ARG A 54 1.84 -8.75 9.99
CA ARG A 54 2.87 -7.74 9.68
C ARG A 54 3.97 -8.26 8.76
N ASP A 55 4.55 -9.42 9.06
CA ASP A 55 5.70 -9.92 8.30
C ASP A 55 5.34 -10.24 6.85
N ALA A 56 4.14 -10.77 6.59
CA ALA A 56 3.64 -11.01 5.25
C ALA A 56 3.35 -9.69 4.51
N ILE A 57 2.76 -8.72 5.21
CA ILE A 57 2.46 -7.39 4.65
C ILE A 57 3.75 -6.64 4.30
N LEU A 58 4.75 -6.66 5.19
CA LEU A 58 6.07 -6.05 4.94
C LEU A 58 6.79 -6.73 3.77
N ALA A 59 6.73 -8.05 3.66
CA ALA A 59 7.30 -8.76 2.52
C ALA A 59 6.65 -8.33 1.19
N GLU A 60 5.32 -8.10 1.19
CA GLU A 60 4.61 -7.57 0.03
C GLU A 60 5.05 -6.14 -0.30
N VAL A 61 5.17 -5.26 0.69
CA VAL A 61 5.65 -3.89 0.52
C VAL A 61 7.05 -3.87 -0.08
N ILE A 62 7.97 -4.67 0.47
CA ILE A 62 9.35 -4.79 -0.04
C ILE A 62 9.34 -5.24 -1.50
N LYS A 63 8.61 -6.31 -1.81
CA LYS A 63 8.49 -6.81 -3.19
C LYS A 63 7.92 -5.75 -4.15
N TRP A 64 6.92 -4.99 -3.69
CA TRP A 64 6.32 -3.93 -4.50
C TRP A 64 7.32 -2.79 -4.79
N LEU A 65 8.13 -2.43 -3.79
CA LEU A 65 9.20 -1.44 -3.91
C LEU A 65 10.34 -1.95 -4.80
N GLU A 66 10.81 -3.19 -4.62
CA GLU A 66 11.89 -3.79 -5.43
C GLU A 66 11.53 -3.85 -6.92
N ALA A 67 10.26 -4.10 -7.25
CA ALA A 67 9.79 -4.10 -8.64
C ALA A 67 9.84 -2.72 -9.30
N ARG A 68 10.00 -1.63 -8.53
CA ARG A 68 9.97 -0.23 -8.99
C ARG A 68 11.23 0.54 -8.64
N GLY A 69 12.04 0.01 -7.74
CA GLY A 69 13.36 0.52 -7.41
C GLY A 69 14.34 0.18 -8.53
N THR A 70 15.14 1.16 -8.95
CA THR A 70 16.36 0.86 -9.68
C THR A 70 17.29 0.00 -8.82
N PRO A 71 18.02 -0.97 -9.40
CA PRO A 71 19.04 -1.72 -8.66
C PRO A 71 19.97 -0.73 -7.96
N GLN A 72 19.95 -0.70 -6.64
CA GLN A 72 20.93 0.06 -5.90
C GLN A 72 22.25 -0.67 -6.11
N SER A 73 23.23 -0.04 -6.78
CA SER A 73 24.61 -0.52 -6.71
C SER A 73 24.94 -0.60 -5.22
N ARG A 74 25.14 -1.82 -4.72
CA ARG A 74 25.55 -2.09 -3.34
C ARG A 74 26.69 -1.13 -2.99
N ASN A 75 26.41 -0.18 -2.10
CA ASN A 75 27.48 0.61 -1.50
C ASN A 75 28.02 -0.24 -0.34
N ASP A 76 28.82 -1.24 -0.70
CA ASP A 76 29.63 -1.99 0.24
C ASP A 76 30.66 -0.99 0.80
N ARG A 77 30.34 -0.38 1.95
CA ARG A 77 31.26 0.39 2.79
C ARG A 77 31.54 -0.38 4.07
#